data_AF-A0A6L6GBC7-F1
#
_entry.id   AF-A0A6L6GBC7-F1
#
_cell.length_a   1.000
_cell.length_b   1.000
_cell.length_c   1.000
_cell.angle_alpha   90.00
_cell.angle_beta   90.00
_cell.angle_gamma   90.00
#
_symmetry.space_group_name_H-M   'P 1'
#
loop_
_entity.id
_entity.type
_entity.pdbx_description
1 polymer ?
#
loop_
_entity_poly.entity_id
_entity_poly.type
_entity_poly.pdbx_seq_one_letter_code
_entity_poly.pdbx_strand_id
1 'polypeptide(L)' 'MTKYIETELGTEKQCITCGDYYPATKQFFFGTGRNKKDGTACLEANCKACYKERFKPWIQRCYDVAHRYEVA' A
#
# COMPACT_ATOMS: atom_id res chain seq x y z
N MET A 1 -9.05 -10.10 4.71
CA MET A 1 -9.47 -8.79 4.20
C MET A 1 -8.77 -7.71 5.00
N THR A 2 -8.35 -6.63 4.35
CA THR A 2 -7.73 -5.49 5.04
C THR A 2 -8.79 -4.66 5.75
N LYS A 3 -8.56 -4.31 7.01
CA LYS A 3 -9.47 -3.48 7.82
C LYS A 3 -9.13 -1.99 7.68
N TYR A 4 -10.15 -1.14 7.86
CA TYR A 4 -10.04 0.31 7.92
C TYR A 4 -10.65 0.81 9.22
N ILE A 5 -10.10 1.89 9.77
CA ILE A 5 -10.63 2.61 10.93
C ILE A 5 -10.66 4.11 10.62
N GLU A 6 -11.61 4.82 11.20
CA GLU A 6 -11.67 6.28 11.16
C GLU A 6 -11.08 6.83 12.45
N THR A 7 -10.13 7.76 12.34
CA THR A 7 -9.51 8.46 13.46
C THR A 7 -9.73 9.97 13.31
N GLU A 8 -9.38 10.73 14.34
CA GLU A 8 -9.38 12.20 14.28
C GLU A 8 -8.42 12.79 13.22
N LEU A 9 -7.43 12.00 12.77
CA LEU A 9 -6.50 12.36 11.70
C LEU A 9 -6.94 11.85 10.31
N GLY A 10 -8.06 11.13 10.25
CA GLY A 10 -8.64 10.56 9.03
C GLY A 10 -8.62 9.03 8.97
N THR A 11 -8.81 8.49 7.76
CA THR A 11 -8.91 7.04 7.53
C THR A 11 -7.54 6.36 7.61
N GLU A 12 -7.44 5.37 8.48
CA GLU A 12 -6.29 4.48 8.57
C GLU A 12 -6.63 3.09 8.04
N LYS A 13 -5.60 2.44 7.48
CA LYS A 13 -5.67 1.11 6.87
C LYS A 13 -4.71 0.18 7.59
N GLN A 14 -5.18 -1.03 7.88
CA GLN A 14 -4.34 -2.08 8.46
C GLN A 14 -3.35 -2.66 7.43
N CYS A 15 -2.11 -2.91 7.83
CA CYS A 15 -1.19 -3.77 7.11
C CYS A 15 -1.50 -5.24 7.41
N ILE A 16 -1.70 -6.08 6.39
CA ILE A 16 -1.99 -7.51 6.60
C ILE A 16 -0.79 -8.34 7.08
N THR A 17 0.43 -7.77 7.08
CA THR A 17 1.66 -8.46 7.53
C THR A 17 1.99 -8.13 8.98
N CYS A 18 2.22 -6.85 9.30
CA CYS A 18 2.57 -6.46 10.66
C CYS A 18 1.37 -6.26 11.58
N GLY A 19 0.15 -6.09 11.03
CA GLY A 19 -1.06 -5.87 11.81
C GLY A 19 -1.30 -4.42 12.23
N ASP A 20 -0.31 -3.53 12.04
CA ASP A 20 -0.41 -2.12 12.41
C ASP A 20 -1.29 -1.31 11.45
N TYR A 21 -1.79 -0.18 11.95
CA TYR A 21 -2.56 0.79 11.19
C TYR A 21 -1.70 1.96 10.78
N TYR A 22 -1.87 2.40 9.54
CA TYR A 22 -1.20 3.58 8.99
C TYR A 22 -2.21 4.39 8.17
N PRO A 23 -1.98 5.70 7.97
CA PRO A 23 -2.82 6.51 7.10
C PRO A 23 -3.01 5.84 5.72
N ALA A 24 -4.26 5.77 5.27
CA ALA A 24 -4.65 5.09 4.03
C ALA A 24 -4.25 5.89 2.77
N THR A 25 -2.96 6.21 2.63
CA THR A 25 -2.41 7.07 1.58
C THR A 25 -1.25 6.41 0.84
N LYS A 26 -0.88 6.97 -0.32
CA LYS A 26 0.27 6.52 -1.12
C LYS A 26 1.62 6.73 -0.45
N GLN A 27 1.67 7.46 0.68
CA GLN A 27 2.88 7.62 1.47
C GLN A 27 3.25 6.29 2.16
N PHE A 28 2.25 5.62 2.75
CA PHE A 28 2.44 4.40 3.57
C PHE A 28 2.15 3.09 2.81
N PHE A 29 1.37 3.14 1.73
CA PHE A 29 1.04 1.98 0.90
C PHE A 29 1.38 2.25 -0.56
N PHE A 30 1.81 1.23 -1.30
CA PHE A 30 1.88 1.34 -2.77
C PHE A 30 0.48 1.35 -3.37
N GLY A 31 0.30 2.04 -4.50
CA GLY A 31 -0.93 1.93 -5.26
C GLY A 31 -0.89 0.69 -6.15
N THR A 32 -2.03 0.01 -6.32
CA THR A 32 -2.10 -1.21 -7.15
C THR A 32 -2.12 -0.88 -8.66
N GLY A 33 -2.13 0.41 -9.02
CA GLY A 33 -2.39 0.91 -10.37
C GLY A 33 -3.85 0.86 -10.82
N ARG A 34 -4.77 0.46 -9.93
CA ARG A 34 -6.22 0.52 -10.16
C ARG A 34 -6.80 1.70 -9.38
N ASN A 35 -7.87 2.27 -9.89
CA ASN A 35 -8.65 3.28 -9.16
C ASN A 35 -9.98 2.66 -8.69
N LYS A 36 -10.47 3.16 -7.56
CA LYS A 36 -11.82 2.90 -7.08
C LYS A 36 -12.83 3.69 -7.92
N LYS A 37 -14.12 3.42 -7.70
CA LYS A 37 -15.23 4.10 -8.39
C LYS A 37 -15.26 5.62 -8.14
N ASP A 38 -14.78 6.05 -6.99
CA ASP A 38 -14.67 7.47 -6.60
C ASP A 38 -13.42 8.17 -7.18
N GLY A 39 -12.63 7.47 -8.01
CA GLY A 39 -11.39 7.98 -8.61
C GLY A 39 -10.16 7.88 -7.69
N THR A 40 -10.31 7.51 -6.43
CA THR A 40 -9.18 7.32 -5.52
C THR A 40 -8.38 6.07 -5.87
N ALA A 41 -7.06 6.09 -5.63
CA ALA A 41 -6.23 4.93 -5.93
C ALA A 41 -6.55 3.74 -5.00
N CYS A 42 -6.61 2.53 -5.56
CA CYS A 42 -6.54 1.30 -4.78
C CYS A 42 -5.14 1.15 -4.20
N LEU A 43 -5.05 0.80 -2.93
CA LEU A 43 -3.79 0.63 -2.20
C LEU A 43 -3.51 -0.85 -1.94
N GLU A 44 -2.23 -1.21 -1.95
CA GLU A 44 -1.75 -2.55 -1.62
C GLU A 44 -2.12 -2.95 -0.18
N ALA A 45 -2.24 -4.26 0.03
CA ALA A 45 -2.62 -4.79 1.34
C ALA A 45 -1.51 -4.60 2.40
N ASN A 46 -0.25 -4.65 1.98
CA ASN A 46 0.93 -4.50 2.84
C ASN A 46 1.38 -3.03 2.90
N CYS A 47 1.84 -2.56 4.06
CA CYS A 47 2.56 -1.28 4.14
C CYS A 47 3.85 -1.35 3.32
N LYS A 48 4.40 -0.21 2.89
CA LYS A 48 5.61 -0.17 2.05
C LYS A 48 6.80 -0.91 2.65
N ALA A 49 6.97 -0.87 3.97
CA ALA A 49 8.05 -1.59 4.66
C ALA A 49 7.90 -3.11 4.47
N CYS A 50 6.78 -3.69 4.90
CA CYS A 50 6.51 -5.13 4.71
C CYS A 50 6.46 -5.53 3.23
N TYR A 51 6.00 -4.63 2.36
CA TYR A 51 5.98 -4.87 0.92
C TYR A 51 7.41 -5.02 0.37
N LYS A 52 8.34 -4.12 0.71
CA LYS A 52 9.75 -4.17 0.25
C LYS A 52 10.51 -5.39 0.81
N GLU A 53 10.18 -5.84 2.01
CA GLU A 53 10.74 -7.09 2.57
C GLU A 53 10.30 -8.31 1.76
N ARG A 54 9.02 -8.34 1.35
CA ARG A 54 8.44 -9.41 0.54
C ARG A 54 8.92 -9.37 -0.91
N PHE A 55 8.96 -8.18 -1.51
CA PHE A 55 9.32 -7.91 -2.88
C PHE A 55 10.68 -7.22 -2.92
N LYS A 56 11.71 -8.08 -2.86
CA LYS A 56 13.11 -7.66 -2.89
C LYS A 56 13.42 -6.90 -4.18
N PRO A 57 14.00 -5.68 -4.12
CA PRO A 57 14.22 -4.82 -5.30
C PRO A 57 15.02 -5.47 -6.43
N TRP A 58 15.89 -6.43 -6.11
CA TRP A 58 16.73 -7.14 -7.09
C TRP A 58 16.02 -8.32 -7.77
N ILE A 59 14.75 -8.59 -7.45
CA ILE A 59 13.93 -9.62 -8.10
C ILE A 59 12.77 -8.93 -8.80
N GLN A 60 12.96 -8.57 -10.07
CA GLN A 60 11.91 -7.94 -10.86
C GLN A 60 10.82 -8.95 -11.19
N ARG A 61 9.66 -8.82 -10.52
CA ARG A 61 8.46 -9.60 -10.81
C ARG A 61 7.50 -8.75 -11.64
N CYS A 62 6.84 -9.35 -12.63
CA CYS A 62 5.90 -8.61 -13.50
C CYS A 62 4.73 -7.97 -12.75
N TYR A 63 4.38 -8.49 -11.57
CA TYR A 63 3.31 -7.99 -10.70
C TYR A 63 3.83 -7.14 -9.53
N ASP A 64 5.14 -6.88 -9.46
CA ASP A 64 5.67 -5.97 -8.46
C ASP A 64 5.34 -4.51 -8.83
N VAL A 65 4.46 -3.89 -8.05
CA VAL A 65 4.04 -2.51 -8.26
C VAL A 65 5.05 -1.49 -7.74
N ALA A 66 6.04 -1.87 -6.93
CA ALA A 66 7.01 -0.94 -6.34
C ALA A 66 7.82 -0.20 -7.42
N HIS A 67 8.21 -0.90 -8.49
CA HIS A 67 8.95 -0.31 -9.62
C HIS A 67 8.23 0.89 -10.27
N ARG A 68 6.91 1.03 -10.11
CA ARG A 68 6.14 2.18 -10.63
C ARG A 68 6.30 3.45 -9.81
N TYR A 69 6.82 3.34 -8.59
CA TYR A 69 6.92 4.44 -7.61
C TYR A 69 8.37 4.75 -7.20
N GLU A 70 9.35 4.02 -7.75
CA GLU A 70 10.80 4.26 -7.53
C GLU A 70 11.39 5.28 -8.52
N VAL A 71 10.56 5.92 -9.35
CA VAL A 71 10.97 7.02 -10.23
C VAL A 71 10.52 8.35 -9.61
N ALA A 72 11.38 8.91 -8.76
CA ALA A 72 11.37 10.32 -8.40
C ALA A 72 12.83 10.79 -8.29
#